data_AF-A0A7W0VKE2-F1
#
_entry.id   AF-A0A7W0VKE2-F1
#
_cell.length_a   1.000
_cell.length_b   1.000
_cell.length_c   1.000
_cell.angle_alpha   90.00
_cell.angle_beta   90.00
_cell.angle_gamma   90.00
#
_symmetry.space_group_name_H-M   'P 1'
#
loop_
_entity.id
_entity.type
_entity.pdbx_description
1 polymer ?
#
loop_
_entity_poly.entity_id
_entity_poly.type
_entity_poly.pdbx_seq_one_letter_code
_entity_poly.pdbx_strand_id
1 'polypeptide(L)'
;MGRTTPAVLGVTFLCSCAQLAGIEETSSGSPDRVTLTVERVSIGATVVRAPMDLSGLAAQYLVPDDAEPDGLRRVDTELLQPDTWSAAIKSPAAPPVVFDLPTDPAVSRHQYDFDLRNLYTLFSRLEHPNPEPAPMGAMLTVRSMLPTPYAATESFQLYTLGSWNIRGFSGAELPVVGDMVFGPQAFAFSSMSSITGRPLEKITTADAVMFLRYLGSRLTGVMEAAPFDQTGTDTITGTLTNVPADQQLKVMLGPPAAVAARFAPARPAVPNLSMSWTLRAAPGYEIGNDNGPMLHQAPVVMADSGAVDVMYGNPFVSKGWPTVLTWSASASRSYTPAGQALPVGLNAGLAQIVQPMTDQVLDLPAGLPEVISIDNRPLSSDGAMIPKPTLPVRVTFASSITSNTLYQVTLYQLVPNAAGTALVPKHILGTTGLEPDFTLPPELFMPGTLYMLRATCLQGGHPDAADGDLRARGLPLSYGYLDSGVFSVMP
;
A
#
# COMPACT_ATOMS: atom_id res chain seq x y z
N MET A 1 -7.84 -39.36 -66.07
CA MET A 1 -8.60 -38.12 -65.79
C MET A 1 -8.89 -38.06 -64.31
N GLY A 2 -8.45 -36.98 -63.65
CA GLY A 2 -8.98 -36.50 -62.36
C GLY A 2 -8.67 -37.31 -61.10
N ARG A 3 -7.45 -37.19 -60.55
CA ARG A 3 -7.21 -37.33 -59.10
C ARG A 3 -7.00 -35.92 -58.55
N THR A 4 -7.92 -35.44 -57.73
CA THR A 4 -7.80 -34.19 -56.97
C THR A 4 -7.48 -34.50 -55.52
N THR A 5 -6.37 -33.92 -55.08
CA THR A 5 -5.76 -33.91 -53.75
C THR A 5 -6.64 -33.16 -52.74
N PRO A 6 -6.78 -33.60 -51.48
CA PRO A 6 -7.20 -32.72 -50.41
C PRO A 6 -6.01 -31.87 -49.93
N ALA A 7 -6.20 -30.55 -49.92
CA ALA A 7 -5.26 -29.59 -49.38
C ALA A 7 -5.19 -29.72 -47.85
N VAL A 8 -3.99 -30.00 -47.36
CA VAL A 8 -3.61 -29.85 -45.95
C VAL A 8 -3.40 -28.36 -45.69
N LEU A 9 -4.27 -27.75 -44.90
CA LEU A 9 -4.07 -26.40 -44.38
C LEU A 9 -3.10 -26.49 -43.18
N GLY A 10 -1.80 -26.41 -43.47
CA GLY A 10 -0.77 -26.22 -42.46
C GLY A 10 -0.75 -24.76 -42.01
N VAL A 11 -1.09 -24.51 -40.75
CA VAL A 11 -0.81 -23.22 -40.10
C VAL A 11 0.65 -23.26 -39.67
N THR A 12 1.48 -22.62 -40.48
CA THR A 12 2.90 -22.37 -40.22
C THR A 12 3.03 -21.37 -39.09
N PHE A 13 3.76 -21.74 -38.04
CA PHE A 13 4.38 -20.82 -37.09
C PHE A 13 5.22 -19.79 -37.86
N LEU A 14 4.82 -18.54 -37.83
CA LEU A 14 5.69 -17.42 -38.16
C LEU A 14 5.77 -16.52 -36.92
N CYS A 15 6.91 -16.64 -36.24
CA CYS A 15 7.45 -15.59 -35.39
C CYS A 15 7.37 -14.26 -36.15
N SER A 16 6.63 -13.30 -35.60
CA SER A 16 6.87 -11.90 -35.92
C SER A 16 7.30 -11.21 -34.64
N CYS A 17 8.61 -10.96 -34.57
CA CYS A 17 9.18 -9.91 -33.75
C CYS A 17 8.60 -8.59 -34.28
N ALA A 18 7.50 -8.12 -33.69
CA ALA A 18 7.13 -6.72 -33.78
C ALA A 18 7.83 -6.00 -32.63
N GLN A 19 9.13 -5.82 -32.79
CA GLN A 19 9.91 -4.81 -32.10
C GLN A 19 9.41 -3.47 -32.66
N LEU A 20 8.27 -2.98 -32.16
CA LEU A 20 7.93 -1.59 -32.33
C LEU A 20 8.94 -0.83 -31.49
N ALA A 21 9.96 -0.30 -32.18
CA ALA A 21 10.80 0.75 -31.68
C ALA A 21 9.90 1.87 -31.18
N GLY A 22 9.61 1.87 -29.87
CA GLY A 22 9.47 3.10 -29.14
C GLY A 22 10.78 3.82 -29.40
N ILE A 23 10.72 4.86 -30.22
CA ILE A 23 11.72 5.90 -30.20
C ILE A 23 11.66 6.40 -28.76
N GLU A 24 12.52 5.84 -27.90
CA GLU A 24 12.95 6.54 -26.71
C GLU A 24 13.33 7.91 -27.20
N GLU A 25 12.69 8.92 -26.61
CA GLU A 25 13.24 10.25 -26.64
C GLU A 25 14.62 10.12 -25.98
N THR A 26 15.63 9.84 -26.80
CA THR A 26 17.02 10.21 -26.55
C THR A 26 17.04 11.73 -26.57
N SER A 27 16.34 12.33 -25.60
CA SER A 27 16.70 13.66 -25.16
C SER A 27 18.19 13.57 -24.92
N SER A 28 18.90 14.43 -25.62
CA SER A 28 20.35 14.55 -25.66
C SER A 28 20.89 15.02 -24.31
N GLY A 29 20.45 14.41 -23.21
CA GLY A 29 21.07 14.52 -21.91
C GLY A 29 22.46 13.96 -22.07
N SER A 30 23.46 14.82 -21.85
CA SER A 30 24.83 14.36 -21.79
C SER A 30 24.87 13.10 -20.90
N PRO A 31 25.60 12.03 -21.29
CA PRO A 31 25.81 10.86 -20.41
C PRO A 31 26.36 11.24 -19.03
N ASP A 32 26.75 12.51 -18.85
CA ASP A 32 27.17 13.14 -17.61
C ASP A 32 26.06 13.44 -16.59
N ARG A 33 24.79 13.08 -16.84
CA ARG A 33 23.69 13.40 -15.90
C ARG A 33 22.91 12.18 -15.44
N VAL A 34 22.34 12.31 -14.24
CA VAL A 34 21.35 11.40 -13.66
C VAL A 34 20.07 12.19 -13.37
N THR A 35 18.93 11.52 -13.42
CA THR A 35 17.61 12.13 -13.19
C THR A 35 16.70 11.26 -12.33
N LEU A 36 15.82 11.91 -11.58
CA LEU A 36 14.69 11.30 -10.89
C LEU A 36 13.44 12.15 -11.13
N THR A 37 12.45 11.58 -11.83
CA THR A 37 11.16 12.21 -12.14
C THR A 37 10.06 11.59 -11.30
N VAL A 38 9.20 12.44 -10.71
CA VAL A 38 8.14 12.04 -9.78
C VAL A 38 6.77 12.44 -10.33
N GLU A 39 5.91 11.46 -10.60
CA GLU A 39 4.50 11.69 -10.91
C GLU A 39 3.65 11.56 -9.64
N ARG A 40 2.72 12.49 -9.39
CA ARG A 40 1.72 12.37 -8.33
C ARG A 40 0.44 11.74 -8.85
N VAL A 41 -0.14 10.84 -8.08
CA VAL A 41 -1.51 10.34 -8.29
C VAL A 41 -2.35 10.56 -7.04
N SER A 42 -3.41 11.34 -7.17
CA SER A 42 -4.43 11.50 -6.14
C SER A 42 -5.60 10.58 -6.46
N ILE A 43 -5.89 9.65 -5.57
CA ILE A 43 -6.95 8.65 -5.70
C ILE A 43 -8.08 9.06 -4.76
N GLY A 44 -9.20 9.48 -5.32
CA GLY A 44 -10.44 9.78 -4.59
C GLY A 44 -11.60 8.98 -5.20
N ALA A 45 -12.76 9.63 -5.39
CA ALA A 45 -13.83 9.08 -6.22
C ALA A 45 -13.40 8.95 -7.71
N THR A 46 -12.45 9.78 -8.13
CA THR A 46 -11.75 9.74 -9.41
C THR A 46 -10.25 9.63 -9.18
N VAL A 47 -9.50 9.28 -10.23
CA VAL A 47 -8.03 9.22 -10.20
C VAL A 47 -7.48 10.38 -11.00
N VAL A 48 -6.66 11.22 -10.37
CA VAL A 48 -6.03 12.38 -11.01
C VAL A 48 -4.53 12.20 -10.99
N ARG A 49 -3.90 12.33 -12.16
CA ARG A 49 -2.44 12.32 -12.31
C ARG A 49 -1.94 13.73 -12.60
N ALA A 50 -0.82 14.09 -12.02
CA ALA A 50 -0.14 15.35 -12.29
C ALA A 50 1.37 15.24 -12.01
N PRO A 51 2.21 16.06 -12.65
CA PRO A 51 3.59 16.26 -12.21
C PRO A 51 3.63 16.61 -10.72
N MET A 52 4.53 15.98 -9.96
CA MET A 52 4.70 16.31 -8.55
C MET A 52 5.47 17.63 -8.42
N ASP A 53 4.97 18.59 -7.64
CA ASP A 53 5.78 19.77 -7.32
C ASP A 53 6.84 19.41 -6.26
N LEU A 54 8.10 19.42 -6.68
CA LEU A 54 9.26 19.11 -5.85
C LEU A 54 9.93 20.37 -5.28
N SER A 55 9.34 21.55 -5.48
CA SER A 55 9.86 22.78 -4.89
C SER A 55 9.86 22.72 -3.36
N GLY A 56 10.99 23.08 -2.75
CA GLY A 56 11.19 23.00 -1.30
C GLY A 56 11.47 21.59 -0.77
N LEU A 57 11.51 20.56 -1.62
CA LEU A 57 11.97 19.22 -1.30
C LEU A 57 13.43 19.03 -1.74
N ALA A 58 14.09 18.04 -1.16
CA ALA A 58 15.50 17.77 -1.40
C ALA A 58 15.71 16.38 -2.04
N ALA A 59 16.68 16.29 -2.94
CA ALA A 59 17.25 15.03 -3.37
C ALA A 59 18.78 15.14 -3.48
N GLN A 60 19.45 14.03 -3.23
CA GLN A 60 20.90 13.92 -3.23
C GLN A 60 21.31 12.54 -3.74
N TYR A 61 22.28 12.48 -4.63
CA TYR A 61 22.89 11.23 -5.05
C TYR A 61 24.04 10.85 -4.11
N LEU A 62 24.17 9.56 -3.82
CA LEU A 62 25.22 8.99 -2.98
C LEU A 62 26.34 8.43 -3.86
N VAL A 63 27.46 9.15 -3.97
CA VAL A 63 28.62 8.72 -4.77
C VAL A 63 29.75 8.25 -3.87
N PRO A 64 30.63 7.34 -4.34
CA PRO A 64 31.85 7.03 -3.61
C PRO A 64 32.65 8.28 -3.27
N ASP A 65 33.20 8.34 -2.06
CA ASP A 65 34.08 9.43 -1.64
C ASP A 65 35.54 9.11 -1.99
N ASP A 66 36.16 9.94 -2.82
CA ASP A 66 37.58 9.77 -3.18
C ASP A 66 38.51 9.95 -1.96
N ALA A 67 38.08 10.67 -0.93
CA ALA A 67 38.84 10.89 0.30
C ALA A 67 38.66 9.77 1.34
N GLU A 68 37.54 9.05 1.29
CA GLU A 68 37.21 7.94 2.18
C GLU A 68 36.77 6.73 1.33
N PRO A 69 37.66 5.76 1.03
CA PRO A 69 37.39 4.69 0.07
C PRO A 69 36.14 3.84 0.33
N ASP A 70 35.70 3.78 1.59
CA ASP A 70 34.50 3.07 2.03
C ASP A 70 33.33 4.03 2.37
N GLY A 71 33.52 5.33 2.14
CA GLY A 71 32.58 6.40 2.45
C GLY A 71 31.69 6.79 1.27
N LEU A 72 30.60 7.50 1.59
CA LEU A 72 29.68 8.07 0.60
C LEU A 72 29.67 9.60 0.70
N ARG A 73 29.94 10.26 -0.41
CA ARG A 73 29.74 11.69 -0.60
C ARG A 73 28.35 11.96 -1.15
N ARG A 74 27.72 13.05 -0.68
CA ARG A 74 26.44 13.54 -1.20
C ARG A 74 26.67 14.52 -2.35
N VAL A 75 25.93 14.34 -3.44
CA VAL A 75 25.85 15.29 -4.56
C VAL A 75 24.45 15.85 -4.61
N ASP A 76 24.31 17.16 -4.34
CA ASP A 76 23.03 17.84 -4.41
C ASP A 76 22.47 17.84 -5.83
N THR A 77 21.15 17.73 -5.94
CA THR A 77 20.44 17.87 -7.21
C THR A 77 20.02 19.31 -7.46
N GLU A 78 19.80 19.63 -8.73
CA GLU A 78 19.04 20.80 -9.16
C GLU A 78 17.68 20.37 -9.72
N LEU A 79 16.68 21.23 -9.59
CA LEU A 79 15.38 21.02 -10.24
C LEU A 79 15.49 21.41 -11.71
N LEU A 80 15.42 20.42 -12.60
CA LEU A 80 15.40 20.64 -14.04
C LEU A 80 14.00 21.03 -14.52
N GLN A 81 12.99 20.42 -13.91
CA GLN A 81 11.56 20.68 -14.07
C GLN A 81 10.90 20.65 -12.67
N PRO A 82 9.66 21.15 -12.51
CA PRO A 82 8.98 21.11 -11.21
C PRO A 82 8.92 19.71 -10.58
N ASP A 83 8.96 18.65 -11.39
CA ASP A 83 8.82 17.24 -11.01
C ASP A 83 10.07 16.40 -11.21
N THR A 84 11.19 17.01 -11.61
CA THR A 84 12.41 16.29 -11.99
C THR A 84 13.64 16.88 -11.35
N TRP A 85 14.28 16.09 -10.48
CA TRP A 85 15.63 16.36 -9.99
C TRP A 85 16.69 15.84 -10.95
N SER A 86 17.83 16.52 -11.01
CA SER A 86 18.98 16.06 -11.76
C SER A 86 20.30 16.46 -11.13
N ALA A 87 21.35 15.66 -11.33
CA ALA A 87 22.72 16.00 -10.94
C ALA A 87 23.72 15.66 -12.06
N ALA A 88 24.80 16.42 -12.15
CA ALA A 88 25.91 16.16 -13.07
C ALA A 88 26.89 15.17 -12.43
N ILE A 89 26.81 13.90 -12.82
CA ILE A 89 27.63 12.80 -12.31
C ILE A 89 28.26 12.08 -13.50
N LYS A 90 29.58 12.24 -13.68
CA LYS A 90 30.30 11.68 -14.84
C LYS A 90 30.67 10.20 -14.70
N SER A 91 30.48 9.62 -13.52
CA SER A 91 30.69 8.18 -13.30
C SER A 91 29.80 7.39 -14.24
N PRO A 92 30.28 6.30 -14.88
CA PRO A 92 29.42 5.43 -15.68
C PRO A 92 28.40 4.67 -14.82
N ALA A 93 28.77 4.26 -13.60
CA ALA A 93 27.85 3.64 -12.65
C ALA A 93 26.85 4.66 -12.11
N ALA A 94 25.57 4.27 -12.02
CA ALA A 94 24.52 5.14 -11.50
C ALA A 94 24.49 5.07 -9.97
N PRO A 95 24.74 6.17 -9.25
CA PRO A 95 24.68 6.17 -7.80
C PRO A 95 23.24 6.07 -7.29
N PRO A 96 23.02 5.51 -6.10
CA PRO A 96 21.73 5.60 -5.41
C PRO A 96 21.31 7.05 -5.20
N VAL A 97 20.01 7.31 -5.19
CA VAL A 97 19.43 8.63 -4.90
C VAL A 97 18.62 8.60 -3.62
N VAL A 98 18.91 9.52 -2.70
CA VAL A 98 18.11 9.78 -1.51
C VAL A 98 17.27 11.03 -1.76
N PHE A 99 15.96 10.95 -1.53
CA PHE A 99 15.05 12.05 -1.85
C PHE A 99 13.87 12.11 -0.89
N ASP A 100 13.33 13.30 -0.75
CA ASP A 100 12.27 13.61 0.20
C ASP A 100 10.93 13.75 -0.56
N LEU A 101 9.89 13.05 -0.12
CA LEU A 101 8.52 13.20 -0.62
C LEU A 101 7.63 13.76 0.48
N PRO A 102 6.64 14.62 0.17
CA PRO A 102 5.77 15.17 1.19
C PRO A 102 4.79 14.07 1.56
N THR A 103 4.99 13.42 2.70
CA THR A 103 3.97 12.62 3.37
C THR A 103 3.30 13.48 4.44
N ASP A 104 2.03 13.26 4.79
CA ASP A 104 1.38 14.05 5.83
C ASP A 104 1.48 13.28 7.15
N PRO A 105 1.79 13.95 8.27
CA PRO A 105 2.05 15.39 8.43
C PRO A 105 3.53 15.80 8.23
N ALA A 106 4.41 14.88 7.85
CA ALA A 106 5.85 15.11 7.75
C ALA A 106 6.44 14.49 6.50
N VAL A 107 7.46 15.12 5.93
CA VAL A 107 8.22 14.61 4.79
C VAL A 107 8.81 13.23 5.10
N SER A 108 8.65 12.27 4.18
CA SER A 108 9.29 10.96 4.24
C SER A 108 10.48 10.92 3.30
N ARG A 109 11.56 10.35 3.80
CA ARG A 109 12.79 10.17 3.03
C ARG A 109 12.84 8.80 2.38
N HIS A 110 13.16 8.78 1.11
CA HIS A 110 13.26 7.58 0.31
C HIS A 110 14.66 7.44 -0.25
N GLN A 111 15.07 6.21 -0.57
CA GLN A 111 16.28 5.94 -1.32
C GLN A 111 15.99 4.93 -2.41
N TYR A 112 16.44 5.21 -3.63
CA TYR A 112 16.41 4.28 -4.74
C TYR A 112 17.82 3.82 -5.08
N ASP A 113 18.00 2.52 -5.09
CA ASP A 113 19.25 1.83 -5.40
C ASP A 113 19.02 0.95 -6.63
N PHE A 114 18.92 1.63 -7.76
CA PHE A 114 18.82 1.04 -9.09
C PHE A 114 20.07 1.52 -9.83
N ASP A 115 20.85 0.62 -10.42
CA ASP A 115 22.03 0.97 -11.25
C ASP A 115 21.59 1.54 -12.60
N LEU A 116 20.74 2.57 -12.55
CA LEU A 116 20.07 3.23 -13.66
C LEU A 116 20.13 4.74 -13.49
N ARG A 117 20.45 5.43 -14.59
CA ARG A 117 20.70 6.87 -14.56
C ARG A 117 19.44 7.72 -14.60
N ASN A 118 18.35 7.18 -15.16
CA ASN A 118 17.07 7.85 -15.25
C ASN A 118 16.06 7.01 -14.48
N LEU A 119 15.48 7.61 -13.45
CA LEU A 119 14.50 6.94 -12.60
C LEU A 119 13.18 7.68 -12.70
N TYR A 120 12.09 6.91 -12.75
CA TYR A 120 10.74 7.43 -12.76
C TYR A 120 9.96 6.80 -11.62
N THR A 121 9.18 7.60 -10.90
CA THR A 121 8.42 7.08 -9.76
C THR A 121 7.04 7.68 -9.63
N LEU A 122 6.18 6.90 -8.97
CA LEU A 122 4.83 7.27 -8.64
C LEU A 122 4.70 7.60 -7.16
N PHE A 123 4.28 8.82 -6.87
CA PHE A 123 3.77 9.21 -5.58
C PHE A 123 2.24 9.14 -5.56
N SER A 124 1.73 7.96 -5.20
CA SER A 124 0.28 7.72 -5.07
C SER A 124 -0.21 8.06 -3.67
N ARG A 125 -1.34 8.77 -3.57
CA ARG A 125 -2.03 9.06 -2.33
C ARG A 125 -3.53 8.82 -2.44
N LEU A 126 -4.10 8.27 -1.37
CA LEU A 126 -5.54 8.24 -1.13
C LEU A 126 -5.94 9.61 -0.59
N GLU A 127 -6.49 10.47 -1.45
CA GLU A 127 -6.78 11.86 -1.11
C GLU A 127 -7.73 12.54 -2.09
N HIS A 128 -8.29 13.66 -1.63
CA HIS A 128 -8.91 14.62 -2.51
C HIS A 128 -7.82 15.31 -3.36
N PRO A 129 -8.05 15.58 -4.67
CA PRO A 129 -7.07 16.28 -5.51
C PRO A 129 -6.67 17.68 -5.00
N ASN A 130 -7.53 18.31 -4.21
CA ASN A 130 -7.30 19.61 -3.56
C ASN A 130 -7.79 19.58 -2.10
N PRO A 131 -7.05 18.98 -1.17
CA PRO A 131 -7.55 18.73 0.17
C PRO A 131 -7.69 20.04 0.98
N GLU A 132 -8.85 20.22 1.62
CA GLU A 132 -9.12 21.33 2.53
C GLU A 132 -9.39 20.80 3.95
N PRO A 133 -8.97 21.49 5.02
CA PRO A 133 -9.34 21.10 6.38
C PRO A 133 -10.86 21.10 6.58
N ALA A 134 -11.38 20.10 7.29
CA ALA A 134 -12.79 20.07 7.64
C ALA A 134 -13.19 21.27 8.52
N PRO A 135 -14.41 21.84 8.37
CA PRO A 135 -14.87 22.94 9.21
C PRO A 135 -14.87 22.56 10.71
N MET A 136 -14.38 23.47 11.55
CA MET A 136 -14.31 23.23 13.00
C MET A 136 -15.72 23.03 13.58
N GLY A 137 -15.91 21.95 14.33
CA GLY A 137 -17.21 21.62 14.92
C GLY A 137 -18.25 21.12 13.91
N ALA A 138 -17.83 20.67 12.72
CA ALA A 138 -18.76 20.14 11.74
C ALA A 138 -19.57 18.95 12.27
N MET A 139 -20.86 18.92 11.95
CA MET A 139 -21.84 17.91 12.29
C MET A 139 -22.42 17.34 11.00
N LEU A 140 -22.60 16.01 10.96
CA LEU A 140 -23.35 15.34 9.90
C LEU A 140 -24.60 14.71 10.48
N THR A 141 -25.72 14.81 9.76
CA THR A 141 -26.95 14.08 10.06
C THR A 141 -27.27 13.10 8.94
N VAL A 142 -27.38 11.81 9.24
CA VAL A 142 -27.75 10.78 8.25
C VAL A 142 -29.17 10.31 8.49
N ARG A 143 -29.98 10.28 7.43
CA ARG A 143 -31.32 9.68 7.42
C ARG A 143 -31.54 8.93 6.11
N SER A 144 -32.05 7.71 6.16
CA SER A 144 -32.28 6.92 4.95
C SER A 144 -33.54 6.06 5.05
N MET A 145 -34.29 5.95 3.96
CA MET A 145 -35.32 4.92 3.81
C MET A 145 -34.65 3.59 3.48
N LEU A 146 -35.00 2.52 4.21
CA LEU A 146 -34.47 1.18 4.01
C LEU A 146 -35.29 0.41 2.94
N PRO A 147 -34.66 -0.42 2.09
CA PRO A 147 -35.38 -1.23 1.09
C PRO A 147 -36.14 -2.41 1.73
N THR A 148 -35.75 -2.80 2.94
CA THR A 148 -36.34 -3.88 3.74
C THR A 148 -36.22 -3.52 5.23
N PRO A 149 -37.09 -4.07 6.10
CA PRO A 149 -37.02 -3.80 7.54
C PRO A 149 -35.64 -4.09 8.12
N TYR A 150 -35.17 -3.27 9.06
CA TYR A 150 -33.90 -3.49 9.75
C TYR A 150 -33.93 -4.79 10.55
N ALA A 151 -32.85 -5.58 10.44
CA ALA A 151 -32.62 -6.78 11.23
C ALA A 151 -31.37 -6.64 12.11
N ALA A 152 -31.39 -7.20 13.33
CA ALA A 152 -30.31 -7.06 14.31
C ALA A 152 -28.93 -7.61 13.85
N THR A 153 -28.91 -8.44 12.81
CA THR A 153 -27.69 -9.00 12.19
C THR A 153 -27.04 -8.06 11.18
N GLU A 154 -27.63 -6.89 10.94
CA GLU A 154 -27.15 -5.91 9.98
C GLU A 154 -26.35 -4.81 10.64
N SER A 155 -25.43 -4.23 9.87
CA SER A 155 -24.66 -3.06 10.26
C SER A 155 -24.72 -1.98 9.19
N PHE A 156 -24.46 -0.74 9.61
CA PHE A 156 -24.44 0.42 8.74
C PHE A 156 -23.14 1.18 8.88
N GLN A 157 -22.73 1.81 7.79
CA GLN A 157 -21.49 2.57 7.73
C GLN A 157 -21.66 3.79 6.84
N LEU A 158 -21.13 4.93 7.26
CA LEU A 158 -20.87 6.07 6.38
C LEU A 158 -19.43 5.96 5.88
N TYR A 159 -19.23 6.09 4.57
CA TYR A 159 -17.94 6.00 3.92
C TYR A 159 -17.78 7.12 2.89
N THR A 160 -16.65 7.82 2.91
CA THR A 160 -16.35 8.88 1.94
C THR A 160 -15.11 8.51 1.12
N LEU A 161 -15.21 8.62 -0.20
CA LEU A 161 -14.08 8.53 -1.13
C LEU A 161 -13.68 9.92 -1.60
N GLY A 162 -12.39 10.20 -1.59
CA GLY A 162 -11.83 11.54 -1.74
C GLY A 162 -11.28 12.03 -0.40
N SER A 163 -12.15 12.35 0.56
CA SER A 163 -11.71 12.60 1.96
C SER A 163 -11.32 11.34 2.76
N TRP A 164 -11.59 10.13 2.25
CA TRP A 164 -11.19 8.82 2.81
C TRP A 164 -11.51 8.62 4.29
N ASN A 165 -12.79 8.82 4.65
CA ASN A 165 -13.27 8.68 6.02
C ASN A 165 -14.30 7.55 6.16
N ILE A 166 -14.34 6.96 7.34
CA ILE A 166 -15.24 5.87 7.68
C ILE A 166 -15.85 6.06 9.08
N ARG A 167 -17.13 5.71 9.21
CA ARG A 167 -17.80 5.63 10.51
C ARG A 167 -18.82 4.50 10.52
N GLY A 168 -18.69 3.57 11.46
CA GLY A 168 -19.72 2.57 11.74
C GLY A 168 -20.80 3.15 12.67
N PHE A 169 -22.02 2.63 12.57
CA PHE A 169 -23.11 2.92 13.51
C PHE A 169 -23.34 1.73 14.44
N SER A 170 -23.63 1.99 15.72
CA SER A 170 -23.78 0.92 16.71
C SER A 170 -24.77 1.28 17.83
N GLY A 171 -25.26 0.26 18.55
CA GLY A 171 -26.10 0.45 19.73
C GLY A 171 -27.35 1.28 19.46
N ALA A 172 -27.55 2.35 20.23
CA ALA A 172 -28.71 3.24 20.12
C ALA A 172 -28.76 4.07 18.82
N GLU A 173 -27.69 4.05 18.02
CA GLU A 173 -27.68 4.71 16.70
C GLU A 173 -28.38 3.88 15.62
N LEU A 174 -28.61 2.59 15.88
CA LEU A 174 -29.26 1.67 14.96
C LEU A 174 -30.79 1.80 15.04
N PRO A 175 -31.53 1.52 13.95
CA PRO A 175 -32.99 1.50 13.96
C PRO A 175 -33.52 0.43 14.93
N VAL A 176 -34.79 0.52 15.32
CA VAL A 176 -35.43 -0.60 16.02
C VAL A 176 -35.66 -1.73 15.01
N VAL A 177 -35.47 -2.98 15.43
CA VAL A 177 -35.72 -4.15 14.55
C VAL A 177 -37.15 -4.08 14.00
N GLY A 178 -37.28 -4.19 12.68
CA GLY A 178 -38.55 -4.01 11.98
C GLY A 178 -38.77 -2.63 11.36
N ASP A 179 -37.98 -1.62 11.72
CA ASP A 179 -38.10 -0.27 11.16
C ASP A 179 -37.65 -0.23 9.69
N MET A 180 -38.31 0.62 8.90
CA MET A 180 -37.98 0.89 7.49
C MET A 180 -37.18 2.18 7.31
N VAL A 181 -36.74 2.82 8.39
CA VAL A 181 -36.05 4.11 8.36
C VAL A 181 -34.82 4.04 9.26
N PHE A 182 -33.69 4.46 8.71
CA PHE A 182 -32.50 4.76 9.48
C PHE A 182 -32.48 6.25 9.83
N GLY A 183 -32.23 6.54 11.11
CA GLY A 183 -32.07 7.91 11.61
C GLY A 183 -33.36 8.72 11.77
N PRO A 184 -33.25 10.03 12.01
CA PRO A 184 -32.04 10.85 11.89
C PRO A 184 -30.98 10.52 12.94
N GLN A 185 -29.73 10.32 12.51
CA GLN A 185 -28.57 10.18 13.39
C GLN A 185 -27.61 11.34 13.16
N ALA A 186 -27.44 12.20 14.17
CA ALA A 186 -26.52 13.32 14.13
C ALA A 186 -25.24 13.00 14.91
N PHE A 187 -24.09 13.33 14.35
CA PHE A 187 -22.79 13.11 14.99
C PHE A 187 -21.76 14.16 14.57
N ALA A 188 -20.76 14.38 15.41
CA ALA A 188 -19.63 15.24 15.07
C ALA A 188 -18.77 14.57 14.00
N PHE A 189 -18.36 15.33 12.99
CA PHE A 189 -17.49 14.83 11.92
C PHE A 189 -16.16 14.29 12.46
N SER A 190 -15.66 14.87 13.56
CA SER A 190 -14.49 14.38 14.30
C SER A 190 -14.62 12.97 14.88
N SER A 191 -15.82 12.39 14.92
CA SER A 191 -16.03 10.98 15.31
C SER A 191 -15.76 9.99 14.18
N MET A 192 -15.59 10.46 12.94
CA MET A 192 -15.16 9.61 11.84
C MET A 192 -13.69 9.22 12.00
N SER A 193 -13.35 8.04 11.49
CA SER A 193 -11.96 7.58 11.40
C SER A 193 -11.41 7.88 10.01
N SER A 194 -10.18 8.39 9.96
CA SER A 194 -9.43 8.50 8.71
C SER A 194 -8.90 7.14 8.31
N ILE A 195 -9.17 6.71 7.08
CA ILE A 195 -8.66 5.45 6.52
C ILE A 195 -7.16 5.55 6.26
N THR A 196 -6.69 6.76 5.98
CA THR A 196 -5.31 7.04 5.56
C THR A 196 -4.43 7.47 6.74
N GLY A 197 -5.01 7.64 7.93
CA GLY A 197 -4.34 8.21 9.10
C GLY A 197 -4.10 9.73 9.01
N ARG A 198 -4.51 10.36 7.91
CA ARG A 198 -4.40 11.82 7.71
C ARG A 198 -5.47 12.56 8.53
N PRO A 199 -5.25 13.86 8.83
CA PRO A 199 -6.30 14.71 9.38
C PRO A 199 -7.58 14.64 8.53
N LEU A 200 -8.74 14.78 9.16
CA LEU A 200 -10.02 14.74 8.45
C LEU A 200 -10.13 15.92 7.48
N GLU A 201 -10.31 15.60 6.21
CA GLU A 201 -10.50 16.56 5.12
C GLU A 201 -11.98 16.89 4.95
N LYS A 202 -12.26 18.12 4.51
CA LYS A 202 -13.59 18.60 4.16
C LYS A 202 -14.17 17.75 3.04
N ILE A 203 -15.44 17.37 3.17
CA ILE A 203 -16.18 16.75 2.06
C ILE A 203 -16.51 17.83 1.01
N THR A 204 -16.19 17.54 -0.25
CA THR A 204 -16.50 18.43 -1.39
C THR A 204 -17.45 17.75 -2.38
N THR A 205 -17.92 18.52 -3.36
CA THR A 205 -18.70 17.99 -4.49
C THR A 205 -17.96 16.96 -5.36
N ALA A 206 -16.64 16.82 -5.25
CA ALA A 206 -15.87 15.79 -5.96
C ALA A 206 -15.73 14.48 -5.17
N ASP A 207 -16.13 14.47 -3.90
CA ASP A 207 -16.17 13.25 -3.08
C ASP A 207 -17.40 12.40 -3.41
N ALA A 208 -17.27 11.10 -3.19
CA ALA A 208 -18.43 10.20 -3.14
C ALA A 208 -18.73 9.85 -1.68
N VAL A 209 -19.89 10.28 -1.19
CA VAL A 209 -20.37 10.00 0.16
C VAL A 209 -21.42 8.90 0.10
N MET A 210 -21.14 7.78 0.74
CA MET A 210 -21.99 6.59 0.70
C MET A 210 -22.42 6.16 2.09
N PHE A 211 -23.70 5.88 2.23
CA PHE A 211 -24.25 5.13 3.35
C PHE A 211 -24.44 3.68 2.91
N LEU A 212 -23.76 2.77 3.61
CA LEU A 212 -23.63 1.37 3.26
C LEU A 212 -24.36 0.51 4.30
N ARG A 213 -25.13 -0.48 3.83
CA ARG A 213 -25.83 -1.48 4.65
C ARG A 213 -25.21 -2.84 4.41
N TYR A 214 -24.93 -3.56 5.49
CA TYR A 214 -24.32 -4.88 5.46
C TYR A 214 -25.19 -5.91 6.18
N LEU A 215 -25.22 -7.13 5.65
CA LEU A 215 -25.69 -8.31 6.36
C LEU A 215 -24.48 -9.20 6.65
N GLY A 216 -24.10 -9.31 7.93
CA GLY A 216 -22.77 -9.81 8.27
C GLY A 216 -21.69 -8.94 7.64
N SER A 217 -20.84 -9.52 6.80
CA SER A 217 -19.77 -8.82 6.08
C SER A 217 -20.10 -8.47 4.63
N ARG A 218 -21.26 -8.88 4.12
CA ARG A 218 -21.65 -8.68 2.71
C ARG A 218 -22.44 -7.38 2.55
N LEU A 219 -22.08 -6.57 1.58
CA LEU A 219 -22.83 -5.37 1.19
C LEU A 219 -24.20 -5.78 0.64
N THR A 220 -25.27 -5.22 1.20
CA THR A 220 -26.66 -5.50 0.80
C THR A 220 -27.44 -4.25 0.45
N GLY A 221 -26.95 -3.06 0.79
CA GLY A 221 -27.56 -1.81 0.36
C GLY A 221 -26.58 -0.66 0.26
N VAL A 222 -26.84 0.26 -0.67
CA VAL A 222 -26.06 1.48 -0.85
C VAL A 222 -26.98 2.68 -1.08
N MET A 223 -26.65 3.79 -0.46
CA MET A 223 -27.22 5.10 -0.76
C MET A 223 -26.06 6.04 -0.97
N GLU A 224 -25.96 6.62 -2.17
CA GLU A 224 -25.02 7.69 -2.45
C GLU A 224 -25.70 9.03 -2.18
N ALA A 225 -25.04 9.91 -1.44
CA ALA A 225 -25.53 11.27 -1.24
C ALA A 225 -25.40 12.08 -2.55
N ALA A 226 -26.30 13.04 -2.75
CA ALA A 226 -26.08 14.04 -3.80
C ALA A 226 -24.78 14.82 -3.48
N PRO A 227 -23.97 15.20 -4.49
CA PRO A 227 -22.75 15.98 -4.27
C PRO A 227 -23.03 17.27 -3.47
N PHE A 228 -22.19 17.55 -2.47
CA PHE A 228 -22.30 18.75 -1.65
C PHE A 228 -20.94 19.18 -1.11
N ASP A 229 -20.78 20.47 -0.81
CA ASP A 229 -19.64 20.98 -0.05
C ASP A 229 -20.03 21.10 1.42
N GLN A 230 -19.22 20.53 2.31
CA GLN A 230 -19.45 20.59 3.74
C GLN A 230 -19.34 22.03 4.24
N THR A 231 -20.40 22.53 4.88
CA THR A 231 -20.49 23.93 5.37
C THR A 231 -20.49 24.04 6.89
N GLY A 232 -20.69 22.94 7.60
CA GLY A 232 -20.67 22.89 9.06
C GLY A 232 -21.71 21.94 9.59
N THR A 233 -23.00 22.18 9.37
CA THR A 233 -24.06 21.23 9.72
C THR A 233 -24.75 20.76 8.44
N ASP A 234 -24.39 19.56 8.00
CA ASP A 234 -24.83 19.03 6.72
C ASP A 234 -25.71 17.79 6.94
N THR A 235 -26.73 17.63 6.10
CA THR A 235 -27.69 16.52 6.20
C THR A 235 -27.62 15.65 4.95
N ILE A 236 -27.43 14.36 5.16
CA ILE A 236 -27.40 13.33 4.14
C ILE A 236 -28.73 12.57 4.22
N THR A 237 -29.58 12.75 3.21
CA THR A 237 -30.88 12.08 3.11
C THR A 237 -31.04 11.35 1.79
N GLY A 238 -31.70 10.19 1.83
CA GLY A 238 -32.07 9.48 0.60
C GLY A 238 -32.73 8.13 0.88
N THR A 239 -32.66 7.25 -0.11
CA THR A 239 -33.19 5.88 -0.03
C THR A 239 -32.07 4.91 -0.35
N LEU A 240 -31.87 3.92 0.51
CA LEU A 240 -30.97 2.79 0.27
C LEU A 240 -31.54 1.93 -0.86
N THR A 241 -30.74 1.68 -1.88
CA THR A 241 -31.04 0.71 -2.94
C THR A 241 -30.50 -0.65 -2.53
N ASN A 242 -31.20 -1.72 -2.90
CA ASN A 242 -30.73 -3.08 -2.66
C ASN A 242 -29.54 -3.40 -3.56
N VAL A 243 -28.50 -4.01 -3.00
CA VAL A 243 -27.36 -4.54 -3.76
C VAL A 243 -27.58 -6.04 -3.94
N PRO A 244 -27.98 -6.50 -5.15
CA PRO A 244 -28.17 -7.92 -5.39
C PRO A 244 -26.83 -8.66 -5.32
N ALA A 245 -26.85 -9.88 -4.80
CA ALA A 245 -25.70 -10.77 -4.83
C ALA A 245 -25.67 -11.50 -6.19
N ASP A 246 -25.35 -10.77 -7.25
CA ASP A 246 -25.44 -11.19 -8.66
C ASP A 246 -24.10 -11.66 -9.27
N GLN A 247 -23.01 -11.51 -8.53
CA GLN A 247 -21.67 -11.95 -8.90
C GLN A 247 -21.22 -13.09 -7.98
N GLN A 248 -20.54 -14.08 -8.55
CA GLN A 248 -19.97 -15.20 -7.79
C GLN A 248 -18.46 -15.03 -7.68
N LEU A 249 -17.95 -15.08 -6.45
CA LEU A 249 -16.53 -15.31 -6.20
C LEU A 249 -16.35 -16.81 -6.00
N LYS A 250 -15.64 -17.45 -6.94
CA LYS A 250 -15.28 -18.86 -6.86
C LYS A 250 -13.79 -19.01 -7.07
N VAL A 251 -13.03 -19.12 -6.00
CA VAL A 251 -11.56 -19.17 -6.01
C VAL A 251 -11.03 -20.21 -5.03
N MET A 252 -9.78 -20.60 -5.21
CA MET A 252 -9.05 -21.46 -4.28
C MET A 252 -7.91 -20.67 -3.66
N LEU A 253 -7.97 -20.48 -2.34
CA LEU A 253 -6.87 -19.93 -1.58
C LEU A 253 -5.84 -21.02 -1.32
N GLY A 254 -4.56 -20.64 -1.26
CA GLY A 254 -3.48 -21.54 -0.86
C GLY A 254 -3.81 -22.21 0.48
N PRO A 255 -3.51 -23.51 0.66
CA PRO A 255 -3.89 -24.23 1.87
C PRO A 255 -3.42 -23.51 3.13
N PRO A 256 -4.28 -23.25 4.13
CA PRO A 256 -3.91 -22.47 5.32
C PRO A 256 -2.66 -23.01 6.03
N ALA A 257 -2.48 -24.34 6.09
CA ALA A 257 -1.29 -24.97 6.65
C ALA A 257 0.00 -24.66 5.85
N ALA A 258 -0.09 -24.59 4.53
CA ALA A 258 1.04 -24.24 3.68
C ALA A 258 1.40 -22.75 3.86
N VAL A 259 0.41 -21.87 3.96
CA VAL A 259 0.61 -20.45 4.27
C VAL A 259 1.29 -20.29 5.64
N ALA A 260 0.79 -20.97 6.68
CA ALA A 260 1.37 -20.93 8.01
C ALA A 260 2.83 -21.42 8.05
N ALA A 261 3.17 -22.46 7.28
CA ALA A 261 4.54 -22.97 7.18
C ALA A 261 5.53 -21.91 6.67
N ARG A 262 5.08 -20.94 5.86
CA ARG A 262 5.93 -19.85 5.37
C ARG A 262 6.37 -18.88 6.46
N PHE A 263 5.64 -18.78 7.56
CA PHE A 263 6.02 -17.95 8.71
C PHE A 263 7.01 -18.64 9.66
N ALA A 264 7.18 -19.97 9.54
CA ALA A 264 8.03 -20.73 10.44
C ALA A 264 9.53 -20.36 10.39
N PRO A 265 10.12 -19.98 9.24
CA PRO A 265 11.50 -19.52 9.16
C PRO A 265 11.73 -18.07 9.66
N ALA A 266 10.67 -17.25 9.74
CA ALA A 266 10.80 -15.84 10.08
C ALA A 266 11.42 -15.63 11.48
N ARG A 267 12.41 -14.74 11.59
CA ARG A 267 13.08 -14.38 12.85
C ARG A 267 13.14 -12.85 13.04
N PRO A 268 12.74 -12.34 14.22
CA PRO A 268 12.22 -13.09 15.38
C PRO A 268 10.86 -13.75 15.10
N ALA A 269 10.53 -14.81 15.82
CA ALA A 269 9.33 -15.60 15.55
C ALA A 269 8.04 -14.80 15.80
N VAL A 270 7.06 -14.95 14.89
CA VAL A 270 5.77 -14.25 14.89
C VAL A 270 4.62 -15.27 15.00
N PRO A 271 4.09 -15.55 16.21
CA PRO A 271 3.20 -16.71 16.43
C PRO A 271 1.71 -16.46 16.13
N ASN A 272 1.22 -15.21 16.19
CA ASN A 272 -0.21 -14.92 16.14
C ASN A 272 -0.73 -14.75 14.71
N LEU A 273 -0.75 -15.85 13.94
CA LEU A 273 -1.21 -15.85 12.55
C LEU A 273 -2.73 -15.62 12.45
N SER A 274 -3.12 -14.67 11.60
CA SER A 274 -4.48 -14.40 11.16
C SER A 274 -4.49 -14.38 9.63
N MET A 275 -5.56 -14.91 9.03
CA MET A 275 -5.74 -14.95 7.58
C MET A 275 -7.14 -14.46 7.24
N SER A 276 -7.27 -13.79 6.10
CA SER A 276 -8.56 -13.30 5.62
C SER A 276 -8.51 -12.98 4.13
N TRP A 277 -9.69 -12.99 3.51
CA TRP A 277 -9.88 -12.40 2.18
C TRP A 277 -10.90 -11.27 2.24
N THR A 278 -10.73 -10.30 1.34
CA THR A 278 -11.64 -9.16 1.21
C THR A 278 -11.91 -8.85 -0.27
N LEU A 279 -13.16 -8.52 -0.59
CA LEU A 279 -13.59 -7.95 -1.85
C LEU A 279 -13.94 -6.47 -1.63
N ARG A 280 -13.35 -5.59 -2.43
CA ARG A 280 -13.63 -4.15 -2.39
C ARG A 280 -13.91 -3.62 -3.79
N ALA A 281 -14.76 -2.61 -3.88
CA ALA A 281 -14.85 -1.79 -5.09
C ALA A 281 -13.76 -0.73 -5.03
N ALA A 282 -12.71 -0.86 -5.84
CA ALA A 282 -11.48 -0.08 -5.66
C ALA A 282 -11.33 1.00 -6.75
N PRO A 283 -11.50 2.30 -6.43
CA PRO A 283 -11.03 3.36 -7.32
C PRO A 283 -9.50 3.29 -7.48
N GLY A 284 -8.99 3.50 -8.69
CA GLY A 284 -7.54 3.46 -8.95
C GLY A 284 -6.91 2.08 -8.82
N TYR A 285 -7.69 1.01 -9.02
CA TYR A 285 -7.17 -0.36 -9.08
C TYR A 285 -6.06 -0.50 -10.13
N GLU A 286 -6.09 0.31 -11.19
CA GLU A 286 -5.07 0.31 -12.25
C GLU A 286 -3.68 0.65 -11.73
N ILE A 287 -3.58 1.32 -10.57
CA ILE A 287 -2.29 1.60 -9.91
C ILE A 287 -2.07 0.77 -8.65
N GLY A 288 -2.79 -0.35 -8.53
CA GLY A 288 -2.64 -1.30 -7.43
C GLY A 288 -3.32 -0.88 -6.13
N ASN A 289 -4.21 0.13 -6.15
CA ASN A 289 -5.02 0.42 -4.96
C ASN A 289 -6.08 -0.67 -4.76
N ASP A 290 -6.14 -1.21 -3.55
CA ASP A 290 -7.16 -2.16 -3.12
C ASP A 290 -8.17 -1.56 -2.12
N ASN A 291 -8.03 -0.28 -1.76
CA ASN A 291 -8.95 0.39 -0.85
C ASN A 291 -10.24 0.86 -1.54
N GLY A 292 -11.34 0.80 -0.80
CA GLY A 292 -12.66 1.25 -1.23
C GLY A 292 -13.79 0.60 -0.42
N PRO A 293 -15.07 0.82 -0.79
CA PRO A 293 -16.22 0.19 -0.15
C PRO A 293 -16.06 -1.34 -0.11
N MET A 294 -16.21 -1.90 1.09
CA MET A 294 -16.20 -3.35 1.29
C MET A 294 -17.45 -3.95 0.62
N LEU A 295 -17.25 -4.99 -0.19
CA LEU A 295 -18.32 -5.74 -0.85
C LEU A 295 -18.61 -7.04 -0.10
N HIS A 296 -17.56 -7.73 0.33
CA HIS A 296 -17.63 -8.94 1.15
C HIS A 296 -16.26 -9.23 1.77
N GLN A 297 -16.21 -9.81 2.96
CA GLN A 297 -14.98 -10.38 3.52
C GLN A 297 -15.27 -11.62 4.37
N ALA A 298 -14.26 -12.43 4.64
CA ALA A 298 -14.31 -13.44 5.69
C ALA A 298 -12.92 -13.74 6.26
N PRO A 299 -12.82 -14.12 7.54
CA PRO A 299 -11.61 -14.73 8.06
C PRO A 299 -11.40 -16.10 7.42
N VAL A 300 -10.16 -16.56 7.39
CA VAL A 300 -9.80 -17.93 7.04
C VAL A 300 -9.09 -18.57 8.22
N VAL A 301 -9.56 -19.75 8.62
CA VAL A 301 -9.01 -20.51 9.73
C VAL A 301 -8.23 -21.72 9.24
N MET A 302 -7.37 -22.27 10.11
CA MET A 302 -6.48 -23.38 9.76
C MET A 302 -7.19 -24.64 9.25
N ALA A 303 -8.47 -24.82 9.61
CA ALA A 303 -9.28 -25.97 9.22
C ALA A 303 -9.98 -25.79 7.86
N ASP A 304 -9.94 -24.59 7.27
CA ASP A 304 -10.60 -24.33 6.00
C ASP A 304 -9.89 -25.05 4.85
N SER A 305 -10.66 -25.49 3.86
CA SER A 305 -10.11 -26.14 2.65
C SER A 305 -9.43 -25.15 1.70
N GLY A 306 -9.56 -23.85 1.93
CA GLY A 306 -9.15 -22.77 1.03
C GLY A 306 -10.19 -22.43 -0.05
N ALA A 307 -11.24 -23.23 -0.22
CA ALA A 307 -12.29 -22.94 -1.20
C ALA A 307 -13.14 -21.76 -0.75
N VAL A 308 -13.24 -20.73 -1.61
CA VAL A 308 -14.18 -19.62 -1.43
C VAL A 308 -15.22 -19.70 -2.54
N ASP A 309 -16.48 -19.87 -2.15
CA ASP A 309 -17.63 -19.89 -3.05
C ASP A 309 -18.75 -19.05 -2.42
N VAL A 310 -18.81 -17.77 -2.80
CA VAL A 310 -19.76 -16.80 -2.23
C VAL A 310 -20.36 -15.90 -3.30
N MET A 311 -21.60 -15.48 -3.07
CA MET A 311 -22.25 -14.47 -3.91
C MET A 311 -22.09 -13.08 -3.30
N TYR A 312 -21.80 -12.09 -4.15
CA TYR A 312 -21.65 -10.68 -3.81
C TYR A 312 -22.21 -9.80 -4.93
N GLY A 313 -22.26 -8.49 -4.72
CA GLY A 313 -22.62 -7.52 -5.75
C GLY A 313 -21.69 -6.31 -5.69
N ASN A 314 -21.41 -5.72 -6.85
CA ASN A 314 -20.65 -4.47 -6.95
C ASN A 314 -21.51 -3.40 -7.67
N PRO A 315 -22.17 -2.49 -6.92
CA PRO A 315 -23.00 -1.44 -7.50
C PRO A 315 -22.17 -0.28 -8.10
N PHE A 316 -20.84 -0.31 -8.01
CA PHE A 316 -19.95 0.79 -8.35
C PHE A 316 -19.20 0.60 -9.67
N VAL A 317 -19.45 -0.49 -10.40
CA VAL A 317 -18.80 -0.76 -11.69
C VAL A 317 -19.01 0.37 -12.69
N SER A 318 -20.20 1.00 -12.70
CA SER A 318 -20.51 2.15 -13.56
C SER A 318 -19.70 3.41 -13.25
N LYS A 319 -19.08 3.49 -12.07
CA LYS A 319 -18.15 4.57 -11.68
C LYS A 319 -16.69 4.25 -12.01
N GLY A 320 -16.42 3.10 -12.61
CA GLY A 320 -15.05 2.63 -12.85
C GLY A 320 -14.37 2.07 -11.61
N TRP A 321 -15.12 1.60 -10.60
CA TRP A 321 -14.55 0.95 -9.42
C TRP A 321 -14.80 -0.56 -9.49
N PRO A 322 -13.95 -1.31 -10.21
CA PRO A 322 -14.13 -2.75 -10.32
C PRO A 322 -13.87 -3.42 -8.98
N THR A 323 -14.26 -4.69 -8.92
CA THR A 323 -13.99 -5.53 -7.77
C THR A 323 -12.51 -5.90 -7.74
N VAL A 324 -11.86 -5.70 -6.60
CA VAL A 324 -10.52 -6.19 -6.28
C VAL A 324 -10.63 -7.19 -5.13
N LEU A 325 -9.92 -8.30 -5.26
CA LEU A 325 -9.78 -9.35 -4.26
C LEU A 325 -8.39 -9.28 -3.63
N THR A 326 -8.36 -9.15 -2.31
CA THR A 326 -7.13 -9.26 -1.51
C THR A 326 -7.21 -10.52 -0.67
N TRP A 327 -6.26 -11.44 -0.84
CA TRP A 327 -5.99 -12.56 0.05
C TRP A 327 -4.79 -12.20 0.92
N SER A 328 -4.91 -12.32 2.24
CA SER A 328 -3.86 -11.89 3.17
C SER A 328 -3.68 -12.82 4.36
N ALA A 329 -2.44 -12.88 4.81
CA ALA A 329 -2.02 -13.56 6.03
C ALA A 329 -1.09 -12.62 6.80
N SER A 330 -1.30 -12.45 8.11
CA SER A 330 -0.42 -11.65 8.95
C SER A 330 -0.22 -12.32 10.29
N ALA A 331 1.01 -12.29 10.79
CA ALA A 331 1.36 -12.76 12.11
C ALA A 331 1.99 -11.63 12.92
N SER A 332 1.67 -11.57 14.21
CA SER A 332 2.14 -10.49 15.08
C SER A 332 2.80 -11.02 16.35
N ARG A 333 3.64 -10.17 16.95
CA ARG A 333 4.25 -10.33 18.26
C ARG A 333 4.34 -8.97 18.96
N SER A 334 4.54 -8.99 20.27
CA SER A 334 4.79 -7.80 21.07
C SER A 334 6.13 -7.92 21.78
N TYR A 335 6.86 -6.80 21.89
CA TYR A 335 8.12 -6.71 22.60
C TYR A 335 8.16 -5.45 23.45
N THR A 336 8.70 -5.53 24.66
CA THR A 336 8.97 -4.36 25.51
C THR A 336 10.48 -4.23 25.68
N PRO A 337 11.12 -3.20 25.09
CA PRO A 337 12.56 -3.01 25.21
C PRO A 337 13.01 -2.90 26.67
N ALA A 338 14.18 -3.47 26.98
CA ALA A 338 14.73 -3.41 28.33
C ALA A 338 14.90 -1.95 28.78
N GLY A 339 14.44 -1.63 29.99
CA GLY A 339 14.46 -0.27 30.52
C GLY A 339 13.39 0.67 29.95
N GLN A 340 12.51 0.20 29.06
CA GLN A 340 11.33 0.94 28.59
C GLN A 340 10.05 0.41 29.25
N ALA A 341 9.07 1.30 29.41
CA ALA A 341 7.74 0.94 29.94
C ALA A 341 6.70 0.61 28.85
N LEU A 342 6.99 0.97 27.60
CA LEU A 342 6.03 0.91 26.50
C LEU A 342 6.35 -0.27 25.57
N PRO A 343 5.35 -1.12 25.24
CA PRO A 343 5.53 -2.19 24.27
C PRO A 343 5.49 -1.66 22.83
N VAL A 344 6.07 -2.42 21.90
CA VAL A 344 5.92 -2.26 20.45
C VAL A 344 5.29 -3.52 19.84
N GLY A 345 4.34 -3.33 18.92
CA GLY A 345 3.80 -4.40 18.08
C GLY A 345 4.63 -4.58 16.81
N LEU A 346 5.01 -5.82 16.51
CA LEU A 346 5.89 -6.18 15.39
C LEU A 346 5.23 -7.29 14.58
N ASN A 347 5.34 -7.22 13.26
CA ASN A 347 4.51 -8.00 12.36
C ASN A 347 5.30 -8.63 11.22
N ALA A 348 4.74 -9.70 10.68
CA ALA A 348 5.05 -10.19 9.35
C ALA A 348 3.74 -10.36 8.59
N GLY A 349 3.80 -10.31 7.26
CA GLY A 349 2.60 -10.51 6.46
C GLY A 349 2.88 -10.91 5.03
N LEU A 350 1.87 -11.49 4.41
CA LEU A 350 1.79 -11.83 3.00
C LEU A 350 0.44 -11.34 2.49
N ALA A 351 0.42 -10.75 1.30
CA ALA A 351 -0.81 -10.39 0.62
C ALA A 351 -0.68 -10.62 -0.88
N GLN A 352 -1.81 -10.90 -1.52
CA GLN A 352 -1.97 -10.96 -2.96
C GLN A 352 -3.27 -10.24 -3.33
N ILE A 353 -3.13 -9.29 -4.26
CA ILE A 353 -4.18 -8.40 -4.74
C ILE A 353 -4.37 -8.69 -6.23
N VAL A 354 -5.60 -9.03 -6.61
CA VAL A 354 -5.96 -9.40 -7.97
C VAL A 354 -7.36 -8.90 -8.33
N GLN A 355 -7.66 -8.84 -9.62
CA GLN A 355 -9.06 -8.87 -10.04
C GLN A 355 -9.57 -10.30 -9.92
N PRO A 356 -10.75 -10.54 -9.33
CA PRO A 356 -11.28 -11.89 -9.14
C PRO A 356 -11.61 -12.54 -10.49
N MET A 357 -11.12 -13.76 -10.70
CA MET A 357 -11.48 -14.59 -11.85
C MET A 357 -12.00 -15.95 -11.38
N THR A 358 -12.91 -16.55 -12.16
CA THR A 358 -13.48 -17.88 -11.83
C THR A 358 -12.41 -18.95 -11.80
N ASP A 359 -12.45 -19.80 -10.78
CA ASP A 359 -11.52 -20.91 -10.53
C ASP A 359 -10.04 -20.47 -10.40
N GLN A 360 -9.79 -19.20 -10.08
CA GLN A 360 -8.45 -18.67 -9.81
C GLN A 360 -7.86 -19.27 -8.52
N VAL A 361 -6.56 -19.56 -8.54
CA VAL A 361 -5.79 -19.99 -7.37
C VAL A 361 -4.96 -18.82 -6.85
N LEU A 362 -5.01 -18.56 -5.54
CA LEU A 362 -4.25 -17.52 -4.86
C LEU A 362 -3.23 -18.12 -3.91
N ASP A 363 -1.96 -18.09 -4.30
CA ASP A 363 -0.84 -18.77 -3.64
C ASP A 363 0.14 -17.83 -2.92
N LEU A 364 -0.13 -16.51 -2.91
CA LEU A 364 0.74 -15.48 -2.31
C LEU A 364 2.17 -15.52 -2.91
N PRO A 365 2.35 -15.20 -4.20
CA PRO A 365 3.60 -15.51 -4.91
C PRO A 365 4.82 -14.68 -4.47
N ALA A 366 4.63 -13.57 -3.74
CA ALA A 366 5.76 -12.82 -3.17
C ALA A 366 6.43 -13.60 -2.04
N GLY A 367 7.75 -13.50 -1.92
CA GLY A 367 8.50 -14.10 -0.82
C GLY A 367 8.19 -13.48 0.53
N LEU A 368 8.35 -14.24 1.61
CA LEU A 368 8.38 -13.68 2.97
C LEU A 368 9.85 -13.46 3.34
N PRO A 369 10.27 -12.24 3.73
CA PRO A 369 11.60 -12.07 4.31
C PRO A 369 11.75 -12.91 5.58
N GLU A 370 12.89 -13.58 5.74
CA GLU A 370 13.09 -14.55 6.83
C GLU A 370 13.94 -13.99 7.97
N VAL A 371 15.06 -13.35 7.65
CA VAL A 371 15.97 -12.74 8.63
C VAL A 371 16.58 -11.49 8.01
N ILE A 372 16.51 -10.38 8.73
CA ILE A 372 17.14 -9.10 8.35
C ILE A 372 18.47 -9.00 9.09
N SER A 373 19.52 -8.58 8.39
CA SER A 373 20.87 -8.42 8.95
C SER A 373 21.40 -7.01 8.74
N ILE A 374 22.16 -6.52 9.71
CA ILE A 374 22.95 -5.28 9.62
C ILE A 374 24.42 -5.67 9.69
N ASP A 375 25.21 -5.34 8.66
CA ASP A 375 26.64 -5.67 8.56
C ASP A 375 26.93 -7.15 8.90
N ASN A 376 26.14 -8.04 8.28
CA ASN A 376 26.14 -9.49 8.49
C ASN A 376 25.79 -9.95 9.92
N ARG A 377 25.26 -9.08 10.78
CA ARG A 377 24.71 -9.42 12.10
C ARG A 377 23.20 -9.63 11.99
N PRO A 378 22.70 -10.85 12.16
CA PRO A 378 21.27 -11.11 12.06
C PRO A 378 20.50 -10.47 13.22
N LEU A 379 19.43 -9.76 12.92
CA LEU A 379 18.48 -9.21 13.89
C LEU A 379 17.40 -10.24 14.24
N SER A 380 17.81 -11.48 14.52
CA SER A 380 16.93 -12.63 14.77
C SER A 380 16.32 -12.67 16.17
N SER A 381 16.73 -11.75 17.05
CA SER A 381 16.19 -11.55 18.40
C SER A 381 16.11 -10.05 18.71
N ASP A 382 15.21 -9.69 19.64
CA ASP A 382 15.09 -8.30 20.09
C ASP A 382 16.15 -7.93 21.14
N GLY A 383 16.38 -6.63 21.31
CA GLY A 383 17.32 -6.10 22.29
C GLY A 383 18.77 -6.11 21.80
N ALA A 384 19.00 -6.26 20.49
CA ALA A 384 20.33 -6.16 19.93
C ALA A 384 20.91 -4.76 20.16
N MET A 385 22.22 -4.70 20.40
CA MET A 385 22.97 -3.45 20.53
C MET A 385 23.92 -3.34 19.34
N ILE A 386 23.85 -2.21 18.63
CA ILE A 386 24.67 -1.93 17.45
C ILE A 386 25.53 -0.70 17.77
N PRO A 387 26.86 -0.75 17.61
CA PRO A 387 27.68 0.45 17.80
C PRO A 387 27.32 1.50 16.75
N LYS A 388 27.47 2.78 17.07
CA LYS A 388 27.26 3.87 16.11
C LYS A 388 28.11 3.62 14.85
N PRO A 389 27.49 3.44 13.67
CA PRO A 389 28.24 3.29 12.43
C PRO A 389 28.98 4.58 12.08
N THR A 390 30.23 4.44 11.64
CA THR A 390 31.03 5.53 11.05
C THR A 390 31.15 5.41 9.53
N LEU A 391 30.72 4.27 8.98
CA LEU A 391 30.72 3.93 7.56
C LEU A 391 29.30 3.52 7.15
N PRO A 392 28.97 3.58 5.84
CA PRO A 392 27.70 3.11 5.31
C PRO A 392 27.35 1.72 5.82
N VAL A 393 26.09 1.56 6.20
CA VAL A 393 25.58 0.35 6.85
C VAL A 393 24.96 -0.55 5.80
N ARG A 394 25.44 -1.79 5.71
CA ARG A 394 24.88 -2.77 4.78
C ARG A 394 23.72 -3.50 5.44
N VAL A 395 22.55 -3.44 4.82
CA VAL A 395 21.35 -4.16 5.25
C VAL A 395 20.96 -5.19 4.21
N THR A 396 20.88 -6.45 4.64
CA THR A 396 20.49 -7.57 3.77
C THR A 396 19.38 -8.39 4.38
N PHE A 397 18.65 -9.13 3.56
CA PHE A 397 17.75 -10.16 4.06
C PHE A 397 17.62 -11.34 3.09
N ALA A 398 17.29 -12.51 3.64
CA ALA A 398 16.89 -13.66 2.85
C ALA A 398 15.38 -13.61 2.60
N SER A 399 14.95 -14.00 1.40
CA SER A 399 13.55 -14.13 1.02
C SER A 399 13.21 -15.59 0.76
N SER A 400 12.06 -16.05 1.24
CA SER A 400 11.58 -17.43 1.04
C SER A 400 11.36 -17.80 -0.44
N ILE A 401 11.27 -16.80 -1.32
CA ILE A 401 11.13 -16.91 -2.77
C ILE A 401 12.11 -15.91 -3.39
N THR A 402 12.90 -16.31 -4.39
CA THR A 402 13.95 -15.46 -4.97
C THR A 402 13.50 -14.67 -6.20
N SER A 403 12.36 -15.02 -6.80
CA SER A 403 11.89 -14.44 -8.06
C SER A 403 11.08 -13.15 -7.90
N ASN A 404 11.29 -12.37 -6.83
CA ASN A 404 10.54 -11.12 -6.59
C ASN A 404 10.93 -10.05 -7.61
N THR A 405 9.97 -9.19 -7.95
CA THR A 405 10.17 -8.03 -8.84
C THR A 405 10.96 -6.92 -8.18
N LEU A 406 10.69 -6.64 -6.90
CA LEU A 406 11.34 -5.58 -6.13
C LEU A 406 11.57 -6.00 -4.69
N TYR A 407 12.55 -5.34 -4.06
CA TYR A 407 12.83 -5.46 -2.63
C TYR A 407 12.83 -4.08 -2.00
N GLN A 408 12.39 -4.00 -0.74
CA GLN A 408 12.44 -2.78 0.04
C GLN A 408 12.93 -3.05 1.45
N VAL A 409 13.58 -2.05 2.04
CA VAL A 409 13.88 -1.97 3.46
C VAL A 409 13.44 -0.61 3.98
N THR A 410 12.74 -0.58 5.11
CA THR A 410 12.39 0.67 5.79
C THR A 410 12.97 0.70 7.18
N LEU A 411 13.75 1.73 7.48
CA LEU A 411 14.24 2.04 8.82
C LEU A 411 13.21 2.88 9.56
N TYR A 412 12.81 2.40 10.73
CA TYR A 412 11.93 3.10 11.64
C TYR A 412 12.62 3.39 12.97
N GLN A 413 12.46 4.60 13.47
CA GLN A 413 12.68 4.93 14.87
C GLN A 413 11.45 4.55 15.67
N LEU A 414 11.61 3.95 16.84
CA LEU A 414 10.49 3.69 17.75
C LEU A 414 10.30 4.87 18.70
N VAL A 415 9.11 5.47 18.69
CA VAL A 415 8.76 6.62 19.54
C VAL A 415 7.45 6.36 20.28
N PRO A 416 7.22 6.95 21.47
CA PRO A 416 5.92 6.85 22.13
C PRO A 416 4.78 7.37 21.24
N ASN A 417 3.63 6.68 21.24
CA ASN A 417 2.41 7.20 20.63
C ASN A 417 1.84 8.38 21.43
N ALA A 418 0.90 9.12 20.84
CA ALA A 418 0.31 10.30 21.48
C ALA A 418 -0.39 9.99 22.83
N ALA A 419 -0.88 8.75 23.00
CA ALA A 419 -1.52 8.30 24.23
C ALA A 419 -0.52 7.86 25.32
N GLY A 420 0.77 7.71 24.99
CA GLY A 420 1.78 7.19 25.91
C GLY A 420 1.55 5.75 26.35
N THR A 421 0.92 4.93 25.50
CA THR A 421 0.55 3.53 25.81
C THR A 421 1.38 2.49 25.06
N ALA A 422 2.04 2.89 23.97
CA ALA A 422 2.86 2.01 23.15
C ALA A 422 3.96 2.81 22.42
N LEU A 423 5.00 2.12 21.99
CA LEU A 423 5.92 2.61 20.98
C LEU A 423 5.31 2.38 19.58
N VAL A 424 5.45 3.36 18.71
CA VAL A 424 5.02 3.32 17.32
C VAL A 424 6.20 3.59 16.37
N PRO A 425 6.19 2.98 15.18
CA PRO A 425 7.19 3.27 14.16
C PRO A 425 7.07 4.69 13.62
N LYS A 426 8.16 5.45 13.69
CA LYS A 426 8.37 6.71 12.98
C LYS A 426 9.31 6.46 11.82
N HIS A 427 8.84 6.68 10.60
CA HIS A 427 9.61 6.49 9.39
C HIS A 427 10.88 7.37 9.37
N ILE A 428 12.03 6.79 9.06
CA ILE A 428 13.31 7.50 8.91
C ILE A 428 13.78 7.46 7.46
N LEU A 429 13.81 6.27 6.85
CA LEU A 429 14.23 6.06 5.47
C LEU A 429 13.55 4.82 4.90
N GLY A 430 12.98 4.90 3.70
CA GLY A 430 12.53 3.76 2.92
C GLY A 430 13.39 3.56 1.67
N THR A 431 14.08 2.43 1.57
CA THR A 431 14.95 2.09 0.45
C THR A 431 14.30 1.04 -0.45
N THR A 432 14.40 1.21 -1.77
CA THR A 432 13.89 0.27 -2.79
C THR A 432 14.99 -0.07 -3.79
N GLY A 433 15.04 -1.33 -4.22
CA GLY A 433 15.99 -1.83 -5.21
C GLY A 433 15.57 -3.17 -5.82
N LEU A 434 16.42 -3.69 -6.71
CA LEU A 434 16.21 -4.96 -7.43
C LEU A 434 16.79 -6.19 -6.70
N GLU A 435 17.59 -5.96 -5.66
CA GLU A 435 18.20 -7.01 -4.84
C GLU A 435 17.93 -6.75 -3.35
N PRO A 436 17.88 -7.78 -2.48
CA PRO A 436 17.68 -7.63 -1.05
C PRO A 436 18.99 -7.25 -0.32
N ASP A 437 19.71 -6.28 -0.85
CA ASP A 437 20.99 -5.76 -0.35
C ASP A 437 21.02 -4.25 -0.52
N PHE A 438 21.13 -3.53 0.60
CA PHE A 438 20.94 -2.09 0.66
C PHE A 438 22.07 -1.44 1.44
N THR A 439 22.51 -0.29 0.95
CA THR A 439 23.46 0.56 1.69
C THR A 439 22.73 1.75 2.29
N LEU A 440 22.76 1.88 3.62
CA LEU A 440 22.12 2.98 4.34
C LEU A 440 23.17 3.98 4.87
N PRO A 441 22.90 5.30 4.81
CA PRO A 441 23.79 6.30 5.38
C PRO A 441 24.00 6.14 6.90
N PRO A 442 25.25 6.23 7.41
CA PRO A 442 25.56 6.00 8.83
C PRO A 442 24.90 7.00 9.79
N GLU A 443 24.69 8.23 9.35
CA GLU A 443 24.12 9.31 10.16
C GLU A 443 22.68 9.08 10.58
N LEU A 444 21.97 8.11 9.97
CA LEU A 444 20.60 7.74 10.34
C LEU A 444 20.53 7.05 11.71
N PHE A 445 21.65 6.50 12.19
CA PHE A 445 21.76 5.71 13.41
C PHE A 445 22.25 6.59 14.58
N MET A 446 21.30 7.12 15.34
CA MET A 446 21.58 8.01 16.47
C MET A 446 21.76 7.22 17.77
N PRO A 447 22.86 7.42 18.52
CA PRO A 447 23.06 6.78 19.84
C PRO A 447 21.88 6.99 20.79
N GLY A 448 21.58 5.97 21.60
CA GLY A 448 20.49 5.96 22.57
C GLY A 448 19.10 5.81 21.96
N THR A 449 18.99 5.65 20.64
CA THR A 449 17.71 5.51 19.94
C THR A 449 17.37 4.04 19.67
N LEU A 450 16.08 3.71 19.76
CA LEU A 450 15.53 2.40 19.42
C LEU A 450 15.04 2.39 17.98
N TYR A 451 15.38 1.33 17.25
CA TYR A 451 15.04 1.17 15.86
C TYR A 451 14.47 -0.23 15.57
N MET A 452 13.77 -0.32 14.44
CA MET A 452 13.47 -1.56 13.76
C MET A 452 13.62 -1.35 12.25
N LEU A 453 13.88 -2.44 11.52
CA LEU A 453 13.82 -2.49 10.06
C LEU A 453 12.59 -3.28 9.64
N ARG A 454 11.93 -2.86 8.57
CA ARG A 454 10.96 -3.69 7.83
C ARG A 454 11.55 -4.05 6.49
N ALA A 455 11.70 -5.35 6.22
CA ALA A 455 11.98 -5.83 4.86
C ALA A 455 10.67 -6.13 4.14
N THR A 456 10.62 -5.88 2.83
CA THR A 456 9.48 -6.20 1.97
C THR A 456 9.99 -6.82 0.67
N CYS A 457 9.35 -7.90 0.25
CA CYS A 457 9.46 -8.47 -1.09
C CYS A 457 8.18 -8.13 -1.86
N LEU A 458 8.29 -7.66 -3.11
CA LEU A 458 7.15 -7.42 -3.99
C LEU A 458 7.26 -8.29 -5.24
N GLN A 459 6.15 -8.93 -5.60
CA GLN A 459 6.02 -9.73 -6.81
C GLN A 459 4.90 -9.19 -7.70
N GLY A 460 5.23 -8.91 -8.95
CA GLY A 460 4.32 -8.30 -9.91
C GLY A 460 4.11 -6.81 -9.63
N GLY A 461 3.08 -6.25 -10.26
CA GLY A 461 2.65 -4.86 -10.10
C GLY A 461 3.62 -3.77 -10.53
N HIS A 462 4.86 -4.08 -10.93
CA HIS A 462 5.84 -3.12 -11.44
C HIS A 462 6.57 -3.71 -12.67
N PRO A 463 5.92 -3.75 -13.84
CA PRO A 463 6.47 -4.43 -15.02
C PRO A 463 7.79 -3.81 -15.52
N ASP A 464 7.95 -2.50 -15.34
CA ASP A 464 9.06 -1.72 -15.88
C ASP A 464 10.12 -1.37 -14.81
N ALA A 465 10.07 -2.05 -13.65
CA ALA A 465 11.00 -1.81 -12.55
C ALA A 465 12.47 -2.04 -12.92
N ALA A 466 12.75 -3.02 -13.79
CA ALA A 466 14.10 -3.31 -14.26
C ALA A 466 14.68 -2.19 -15.15
N ASP A 467 13.80 -1.36 -15.73
CA ASP A 467 14.15 -0.19 -16.54
C ASP A 467 14.11 1.11 -15.71
N GLY A 468 13.89 1.01 -14.40
CA GLY A 468 13.88 2.15 -13.47
C GLY A 468 12.59 2.97 -13.51
N ASP A 469 11.55 2.44 -14.16
CA ASP A 469 10.23 3.06 -14.19
C ASP A 469 9.27 2.38 -13.21
N LEU A 470 9.00 3.07 -12.10
CA LEU A 470 8.07 2.66 -11.07
C LEU A 470 6.70 3.35 -11.18
N ARG A 471 6.45 4.08 -12.29
CA ARG A 471 5.16 4.75 -12.57
C ARG A 471 4.09 3.77 -13.00
N ALA A 472 4.48 2.78 -13.81
CA ALA A 472 3.60 1.69 -14.17
C ALA A 472 3.34 0.83 -12.93
N ARG A 473 2.07 0.83 -12.51
CA ARG A 473 1.56 -0.05 -11.47
C ARG A 473 0.42 -0.89 -12.03
N GLY A 474 0.09 -2.01 -11.38
CA GLY A 474 -1.03 -2.82 -11.81
C GLY A 474 -1.24 -4.09 -10.99
N LEU A 475 -2.31 -4.81 -11.33
CA LEU A 475 -2.61 -6.13 -10.79
C LEU A 475 -2.23 -7.21 -11.81
N PRO A 476 -1.80 -8.42 -11.38
CA PRO A 476 -1.68 -8.86 -10.00
C PRO A 476 -0.49 -8.21 -9.28
N LEU A 477 -0.68 -7.95 -7.98
CA LEU A 477 0.36 -7.47 -7.07
C LEU A 477 0.38 -8.37 -5.84
N SER A 478 1.54 -8.84 -5.44
CA SER A 478 1.73 -9.56 -4.17
C SER A 478 2.89 -8.98 -3.41
N TYR A 479 2.82 -8.98 -2.09
CA TYR A 479 3.92 -8.56 -1.25
C TYR A 479 4.03 -9.43 0.01
N GLY A 480 5.24 -9.56 0.51
CA GLY A 480 5.52 -10.13 1.82
C GLY A 480 6.44 -9.21 2.61
N TYR A 481 6.24 -9.11 3.92
CA TYR A 481 7.06 -8.26 4.77
C TYR A 481 7.36 -8.89 6.13
N LEU A 482 8.44 -8.45 6.76
CA LEU A 482 8.85 -8.84 8.11
C LEU A 482 9.45 -7.64 8.85
N ASP A 483 9.02 -7.41 10.08
CA ASP A 483 9.70 -6.53 11.03
C ASP A 483 10.86 -7.26 11.72
N SER A 484 12.04 -6.64 11.76
CA SER A 484 13.24 -7.16 12.41
C SER A 484 13.08 -7.29 13.92
N GLY A 485 14.10 -7.86 14.58
CA GLY A 485 14.33 -7.61 16.00
C GLY A 485 14.52 -6.12 16.26
N VAL A 486 13.98 -5.63 17.38
CA VAL A 486 14.24 -4.26 17.84
C VAL A 486 15.68 -4.14 18.30
N PHE A 487 16.37 -3.08 17.89
CA PHE A 487 17.75 -2.84 18.27
C PHE A 487 17.97 -1.41 18.78
N SER A 488 19.04 -1.22 19.53
CA SER A 488 19.48 0.08 20.05
C SER A 488 20.84 0.43 19.49
N VAL A 489 21.06 1.73 19.23
CA VAL A 489 22.37 2.24 18.81
C VAL A 489 23.15 2.69 20.03
N MET A 490 24.34 2.12 20.21
CA MET A 490 25.28 2.47 21.28
C MET A 490 26.23 3.58 20.82
N PRO A 491 26.77 4.40 21.75
CA PRO A 491 27.73 5.44 21.45
C PRO A 491 28.94 4.99 20.64
#